data_AF-A0A5N1JDT3-F1
#
_entry.id   AF-A0A5N1JDT3-F1
#
_cell.length_a   1.000
_cell.length_b   1.000
_cell.length_c   1.000
_cell.angle_alpha   90.00
_cell.angle_beta   90.00
_cell.angle_gamma   90.00
#
_symmetry.space_group_name_H-M   'P 1'
#
loop_
_entity.id
_entity.type
_entity.pdbx_description
1 polymer ?
#
loop_
_entity_poly.entity_id
_entity_poly.type
_entity_poly.pdbx_seq_one_letter_code
_entity_poly.pdbx_strand_id
1 'polypeptide(L)'
;MTVSGDFADSGGTLVLNTVLGGDASVTDRLVVNGNTSGAGQLKVVNAGGVGAPTIEGIKLVQVNGSSEATLTLTGNYVHEGQQSVVGGAYAYKLYKNGVASPSDGDWYLRSQLKNPGIPTDPVDPGGPTDPTEPNYPAPPVEPAPQRPLYQAGASGYEAYPQALLGLNRVSTLQQRVGTRVWSGKGNRVIAQGADTAGAPYASPDEAGSAIGGNGVWGRIEGTYQKINPRLSTSDSAFDQNIFRMQAGLDTVLTQTASGTLIGGVTAHYTHGRTGTHSVHGDVEISTDGYGFGGNLTWYGENGLYLDGQGQVTWYRSDLHSLLANTGLTRDNGGFGYALSVEGGQRIAIDPAWSVTPQAQLAYSSVDFDNFVDVFRAPILLERGDSLQGRLGMTLDYQSSWQNSQGTQDRAHIYGVANLYYEFLEGTKVAVAETSLSSRDERLWAGLGIGGSYSWNDDKYTIYGEGLLDTSLASFADSYSIKGQIGFRVKW
;
A
#
# COMPACT_ATOMS: atom_id res chain seq x y z
N MET A 1 32.22 -33.15 -11.49
CA MET A 1 32.59 -34.57 -11.31
C MET A 1 32.13 -35.37 -12.52
N THR A 2 32.92 -36.34 -12.98
CA THR A 2 32.55 -37.23 -14.09
C THR A 2 32.63 -38.69 -13.65
N VAL A 3 31.59 -39.46 -13.92
CA VAL A 3 31.50 -40.90 -13.68
C VAL A 3 31.55 -41.61 -15.02
N SER A 4 32.56 -42.46 -15.23
CA SER A 4 32.79 -43.12 -16.53
C SER A 4 31.83 -44.26 -16.83
N GLY A 5 31.11 -44.79 -15.84
CA GLY A 5 30.13 -45.87 -15.98
C GLY A 5 28.80 -45.52 -15.33
N ASP A 6 28.07 -46.54 -14.87
CA ASP A 6 26.77 -46.36 -14.21
C ASP A 6 26.91 -45.69 -12.84
N PHE A 7 25.92 -44.87 -12.47
CA PHE A 7 25.83 -44.18 -11.19
C PHE A 7 24.55 -44.59 -10.47
N ALA A 8 24.68 -45.33 -9.37
CA ALA A 8 23.55 -45.71 -8.52
C ALA A 8 23.61 -44.92 -7.21
N ASP A 9 22.60 -44.08 -6.96
CA ASP A 9 22.49 -43.36 -5.68
C ASP A 9 21.68 -44.17 -4.66
N SER A 10 22.17 -44.21 -3.44
CA SER A 10 21.58 -44.93 -2.29
C SER A 10 21.15 -43.97 -1.19
N GLY A 11 20.63 -42.80 -1.56
CA GLY A 11 20.13 -41.76 -0.65
C GLY A 11 21.18 -40.71 -0.25
N GLY A 12 22.28 -40.62 -1.00
CA GLY A 12 23.33 -39.64 -0.78
C GLY A 12 22.89 -38.20 -1.07
N THR A 13 23.72 -37.25 -0.63
CA THR A 13 23.54 -35.82 -0.97
C THR A 13 24.75 -35.34 -1.77
N LEU A 14 24.50 -34.93 -3.00
CA LEU A 14 25.48 -34.25 -3.82
C LEU A 14 25.38 -32.74 -3.60
N VAL A 15 26.47 -32.13 -3.11
CA VAL A 15 26.56 -30.68 -2.93
C VAL A 15 27.17 -30.06 -4.18
N LEU A 16 26.49 -29.08 -4.76
CA LEU A 16 26.92 -28.35 -5.95
C LEU A 16 27.01 -26.86 -5.64
N ASN A 17 28.15 -26.24 -5.93
CA ASN A 17 28.27 -24.79 -5.91
C ASN A 17 27.81 -24.25 -7.26
N THR A 18 26.84 -23.35 -7.23
CA THR A 18 26.24 -22.77 -8.44
C THR A 18 26.16 -21.27 -8.27
N VAL A 19 26.65 -20.51 -9.25
CA VAL A 19 26.37 -19.07 -9.34
C VAL A 19 24.94 -18.94 -9.88
N LEU A 20 23.94 -18.90 -9.01
CA LEU A 20 22.53 -18.88 -9.45
C LEU A 20 22.23 -17.65 -10.32
N GLY A 21 21.80 -17.90 -11.55
CA GLY A 21 21.57 -16.91 -12.60
C GLY A 21 20.77 -17.53 -13.76
N GLY A 22 21.10 -17.16 -15.00
CA GLY A 22 20.45 -17.70 -16.21
C GLY A 22 21.04 -19.04 -16.67
N ASP A 23 20.62 -19.52 -17.83
CA ASP A 23 20.98 -20.86 -18.35
C ASP A 23 22.49 -21.14 -18.43
N ALA A 24 23.30 -20.10 -18.70
CA ALA A 24 24.76 -20.19 -18.81
C ALA A 24 25.51 -20.08 -17.46
N SER A 25 24.79 -20.21 -16.34
CA SER A 25 25.38 -20.10 -15.00
C SER A 25 26.55 -21.07 -14.78
N VAL A 26 27.63 -20.56 -14.20
CA VAL A 26 28.77 -21.38 -13.79
C VAL A 26 28.32 -22.25 -12.62
N THR A 27 28.47 -23.57 -12.78
CA THR A 27 28.02 -24.55 -11.79
C THR A 27 28.94 -25.75 -11.72
N ASP A 28 29.09 -26.29 -10.51
CA ASP A 28 29.48 -27.70 -10.36
C ASP A 28 28.46 -28.58 -11.08
N ARG A 29 28.95 -29.61 -11.77
CA ARG A 29 28.11 -30.53 -12.56
C ARG A 29 28.52 -31.97 -12.33
N LEU A 30 27.54 -32.86 -12.23
CA LEU A 30 27.73 -34.30 -12.33
C LEU A 30 27.52 -34.74 -13.79
N VAL A 31 28.48 -35.42 -14.37
CA VAL A 31 28.36 -36.02 -15.70
C VAL A 31 28.47 -37.54 -15.57
N VAL A 32 27.46 -38.28 -15.99
CA VAL A 32 27.41 -39.74 -15.95
C VAL A 32 27.45 -40.27 -17.39
N ASN A 33 28.50 -41.02 -17.73
CA ASN A 33 28.67 -41.60 -19.06
C ASN A 33 27.97 -42.95 -19.23
N GLY A 34 27.38 -43.51 -18.16
CA GLY A 34 26.51 -44.68 -18.17
C GLY A 34 25.07 -44.37 -17.72
N ASN A 35 24.38 -45.37 -17.19
CA ASN A 35 23.01 -45.26 -16.68
C ASN A 35 22.98 -44.69 -15.25
N THR A 36 21.88 -44.03 -14.87
CA THR A 36 21.61 -43.66 -13.48
C THR A 36 20.47 -44.48 -12.90
N SER A 37 20.55 -44.83 -11.61
CA SER A 37 19.47 -45.53 -10.89
C SER A 37 19.44 -45.14 -9.40
N GLY A 38 18.37 -45.53 -8.70
CA GLY A 38 18.20 -45.25 -7.27
C GLY A 38 17.62 -43.87 -6.97
N ALA A 39 17.86 -43.36 -5.76
CA ALA A 39 17.32 -42.08 -5.29
C ALA A 39 18.39 -41.27 -4.58
N GLY A 40 18.39 -39.95 -4.83
CA GLY A 40 19.44 -39.04 -4.38
C GLY A 40 18.95 -37.63 -4.11
N GLN A 41 19.73 -36.85 -3.38
CA GLN A 41 19.46 -35.45 -3.10
C GLN A 41 20.53 -34.54 -3.71
N LEU A 42 20.10 -33.44 -4.30
CA LEU A 42 20.95 -32.33 -4.73
C LEU A 42 20.83 -31.20 -3.72
N LYS A 43 21.95 -30.77 -3.15
CA LYS A 43 22.04 -29.55 -2.35
C LYS A 43 22.80 -28.50 -3.14
N VAL A 44 22.12 -27.43 -3.51
CA VAL A 44 22.74 -26.33 -4.25
C VAL A 44 23.11 -25.22 -3.29
N VAL A 45 24.38 -24.82 -3.33
CA VAL A 45 24.91 -23.68 -2.57
C VAL A 45 25.11 -22.53 -3.54
N ASN A 46 24.38 -21.43 -3.32
CA ASN A 46 24.54 -20.24 -4.14
C ASN A 46 25.93 -19.62 -3.90
N ALA A 47 26.78 -19.62 -4.93
CA ALA A 47 28.16 -19.16 -4.90
C ALA A 47 28.29 -17.69 -5.36
N GLY A 48 27.42 -16.82 -4.84
CA GLY A 48 27.42 -15.38 -5.15
C GLY A 48 26.60 -14.99 -6.39
N GLY A 49 25.71 -15.86 -6.87
CA GLY A 49 24.78 -15.52 -7.93
C GLY A 49 23.68 -14.56 -7.47
N VAL A 50 23.36 -13.60 -8.32
CA VAL A 50 22.35 -12.55 -8.09
C VAL A 50 20.95 -12.92 -8.60
N GLY A 51 20.82 -14.12 -9.18
CA GLY A 51 19.58 -14.58 -9.80
C GLY A 51 19.32 -13.96 -11.17
N ALA A 52 18.63 -14.71 -12.02
CA ALA A 52 18.12 -14.25 -13.32
C ALA A 52 17.09 -15.27 -13.84
N PRO A 53 16.16 -14.86 -14.73
CA PRO A 53 15.27 -15.80 -15.38
C PRO A 53 16.05 -16.82 -16.22
N THR A 54 15.66 -18.09 -16.12
CA THR A 54 16.11 -19.15 -17.04
C THR A 54 15.16 -19.29 -18.22
N ILE A 55 15.61 -19.97 -19.28
CA ILE A 55 14.78 -20.49 -20.36
C ILE A 55 14.88 -22.01 -20.37
N GLU A 56 16.08 -22.55 -20.64
CA GLU A 56 16.35 -24.00 -20.58
C GLU A 56 16.57 -24.49 -19.14
N GLY A 57 17.23 -23.67 -18.32
CA GLY A 57 17.64 -24.01 -16.96
C GLY A 57 19.15 -24.26 -16.83
N ILE A 58 19.63 -24.17 -15.58
CA ILE A 58 21.02 -24.43 -15.21
C ILE A 58 21.23 -25.95 -15.12
N LYS A 59 22.01 -26.53 -16.04
CA LYS A 59 22.26 -27.98 -16.08
C LYS A 59 23.16 -28.44 -14.92
N LEU A 60 22.59 -29.18 -13.97
CA LEU A 60 23.30 -29.72 -12.80
C LEU A 60 23.80 -31.16 -13.00
N VAL A 61 23.02 -31.97 -13.70
CA VAL A 61 23.35 -33.38 -13.97
C VAL A 61 23.19 -33.65 -15.46
N GLN A 62 24.22 -34.25 -16.05
CA GLN A 62 24.18 -34.76 -17.41
C GLN A 62 24.24 -36.29 -17.39
N VAL A 63 23.33 -36.96 -18.10
CA VAL A 63 23.27 -38.43 -18.19
C VAL A 63 23.32 -38.85 -19.67
N ASN A 64 24.39 -39.56 -20.06
CA ASN A 64 24.55 -40.03 -21.44
C ASN A 64 23.93 -41.42 -21.68
N GLY A 65 23.51 -42.14 -20.63
CA GLY A 65 22.76 -43.40 -20.68
C GLY A 65 21.29 -43.26 -20.24
N SER A 66 20.67 -44.33 -19.75
CA SER A 66 19.30 -44.27 -19.20
C SER A 66 19.28 -43.49 -17.90
N SER A 67 18.40 -42.50 -17.79
CA SER A 67 18.27 -41.65 -16.60
C SER A 67 17.16 -42.17 -15.68
N GLU A 68 17.36 -43.29 -14.98
CA GLU A 68 16.30 -43.88 -14.12
C GLU A 68 16.39 -43.45 -12.65
N ALA A 69 17.41 -42.67 -12.27
CA ALA A 69 17.50 -42.14 -10.91
C ALA A 69 16.41 -41.10 -10.62
N THR A 70 15.95 -41.05 -9.37
CA THR A 70 15.10 -39.97 -8.85
C THR A 70 15.95 -39.01 -8.03
N LEU A 71 16.09 -37.76 -8.50
CA LEU A 71 16.81 -36.71 -7.78
C LEU A 71 15.83 -35.69 -7.21
N THR A 72 16.01 -35.33 -5.94
CA THR A 72 15.24 -34.28 -5.27
C THR A 72 16.15 -33.13 -4.84
N LEU A 73 15.61 -31.92 -4.78
CA LEU A 73 16.35 -30.75 -4.32
C LEU A 73 16.20 -30.58 -2.82
N THR A 74 17.29 -30.29 -2.11
CA THR A 74 17.25 -29.73 -0.75
C THR A 74 17.19 -28.22 -0.86
N GLY A 75 15.98 -27.67 -0.73
CA GLY A 75 15.69 -26.25 -0.93
C GLY A 75 15.75 -25.40 0.34
N ASN A 76 15.56 -24.11 0.15
CA ASN A 76 15.32 -23.12 1.20
C ASN A 76 13.87 -23.16 1.72
N TYR A 77 12.91 -23.46 0.84
CA TYR A 77 11.48 -23.60 1.16
C TYR A 77 10.77 -24.47 0.12
N VAL A 78 9.49 -24.75 0.35
CA VAL A 78 8.63 -25.52 -0.56
C VAL A 78 7.61 -24.60 -1.21
N HIS A 79 7.51 -24.65 -2.53
CA HIS A 79 6.52 -23.92 -3.32
C HIS A 79 5.76 -24.91 -4.21
N GLU A 80 4.42 -24.94 -4.09
CA GLU A 80 3.56 -25.90 -4.81
C GLU A 80 4.03 -27.37 -4.68
N GLY A 81 4.48 -27.75 -3.48
CA GLY A 81 4.96 -29.11 -3.20
C GLY A 81 6.37 -29.42 -3.71
N GLN A 82 7.05 -28.48 -4.37
CA GLN A 82 8.42 -28.64 -4.85
C GLN A 82 9.41 -27.80 -4.02
N GLN A 83 10.57 -28.36 -3.75
CA GLN A 83 11.67 -27.66 -3.07
C GLN A 83 12.27 -26.60 -4.01
N SER A 84 12.60 -25.44 -3.44
CA SER A 84 13.13 -24.28 -4.18
C SER A 84 14.40 -23.74 -3.52
N VAL A 85 15.40 -23.37 -4.31
CA VAL A 85 16.59 -22.61 -3.84
C VAL A 85 16.54 -21.17 -4.34
N VAL A 86 17.09 -20.22 -3.57
CA VAL A 86 17.00 -18.78 -3.86
C VAL A 86 18.31 -18.22 -4.40
N GLY A 87 18.21 -17.40 -5.45
CA GLY A 87 19.26 -16.53 -5.95
C GLY A 87 18.69 -15.13 -6.23
N GLY A 88 19.10 -14.14 -5.43
CA GLY A 88 18.57 -12.77 -5.52
C GLY A 88 17.04 -12.72 -5.47
N ALA A 89 16.42 -12.12 -6.49
CA ALA A 89 14.96 -12.03 -6.57
C ALA A 89 14.26 -13.33 -6.97
N TYR A 90 14.99 -14.33 -7.46
CA TYR A 90 14.42 -15.51 -8.09
C TYR A 90 14.54 -16.76 -7.22
N ALA A 91 13.59 -17.68 -7.38
CA ALA A 91 13.70 -19.02 -6.84
C ALA A 91 13.72 -20.06 -7.96
N TYR A 92 14.46 -21.14 -7.72
CA TYR A 92 14.76 -22.18 -8.69
C TYR A 92 14.27 -23.53 -8.20
N LYS A 93 13.49 -24.21 -9.04
CA LYS A 93 13.02 -25.59 -8.82
C LYS A 93 13.82 -26.55 -9.69
N LEU A 94 13.94 -27.81 -9.24
CA LEU A 94 14.64 -28.87 -9.97
C LEU A 94 13.68 -29.58 -10.93
N TYR A 95 14.09 -29.73 -12.18
CA TYR A 95 13.35 -30.45 -13.21
C TYR A 95 14.24 -31.44 -13.94
N LYS A 96 13.64 -32.57 -14.31
CA LYS A 96 14.22 -33.51 -15.26
C LYS A 96 13.82 -33.12 -16.67
N ASN A 97 14.73 -33.40 -17.60
CA ASN A 97 14.69 -33.11 -19.02
C ASN A 97 14.80 -31.62 -19.38
N GLY A 98 15.48 -31.32 -20.49
CA GLY A 98 15.57 -29.98 -21.09
C GLY A 98 14.23 -29.46 -21.61
N VAL A 99 14.12 -28.15 -21.89
CA VAL A 99 12.90 -27.58 -22.49
C VAL A 99 12.93 -27.82 -24.00
N ALA A 100 14.05 -27.51 -24.65
CA ALA A 100 14.26 -27.82 -26.06
C ALA A 100 14.42 -29.33 -26.36
N SER A 101 14.75 -30.13 -25.35
CA SER A 101 14.94 -31.58 -25.47
C SER A 101 14.26 -32.31 -24.30
N PRO A 102 12.93 -32.49 -24.35
CA PRO A 102 12.12 -32.98 -23.23
C PRO A 102 12.32 -34.48 -22.90
N SER A 103 13.32 -35.12 -23.49
CA SER A 103 13.70 -36.52 -23.26
C SER A 103 15.22 -36.71 -23.10
N ASP A 104 15.98 -35.64 -22.85
CA ASP A 104 17.45 -35.74 -22.74
C ASP A 104 17.93 -36.49 -21.47
N GLY A 105 17.07 -36.68 -20.47
CA GLY A 105 17.42 -37.37 -19.22
C GLY A 105 18.26 -36.54 -18.25
N ASP A 106 18.57 -35.29 -18.59
CA ASP A 106 19.40 -34.39 -17.79
C ASP A 106 18.57 -33.70 -16.70
N TRP A 107 19.23 -33.07 -15.73
CA TRP A 107 18.56 -32.36 -14.63
C TRP A 107 18.99 -30.90 -14.55
N TYR A 108 18.00 -30.03 -14.41
CA TYR A 108 18.12 -28.58 -14.55
C TYR A 108 17.47 -27.85 -13.38
N LEU A 109 18.12 -26.77 -12.90
CA LEU A 109 17.43 -25.75 -12.11
C LEU A 109 16.76 -24.73 -13.01
N ARG A 110 15.53 -24.34 -12.66
CA ARG A 110 14.69 -23.45 -13.45
C ARG A 110 13.96 -22.45 -12.58
N SER A 111 13.95 -21.20 -12.99
CA SER A 111 13.32 -20.08 -12.28
C SER A 111 11.98 -19.65 -12.91
N GLN A 112 11.24 -20.58 -13.50
CA GLN A 112 9.90 -20.31 -14.02
C GLN A 112 8.83 -20.76 -13.02
N LEU A 113 7.74 -19.99 -12.94
CA LEU A 113 6.59 -20.30 -12.07
C LEU A 113 6.00 -21.66 -12.41
N LYS A 114 5.76 -21.89 -13.71
CA LYS A 114 5.32 -23.16 -14.30
C LYS A 114 6.43 -23.78 -15.14
N ASN A 115 6.53 -25.11 -15.12
CA ASN A 115 7.51 -25.83 -15.93
C ASN A 115 7.15 -25.70 -17.43
N PRO A 116 7.98 -25.07 -18.27
CA PRO A 116 7.70 -24.96 -19.70
C PRO A 116 7.87 -26.29 -20.47
N GLY A 117 8.53 -27.29 -19.87
CA GLY A 117 8.72 -28.61 -20.48
C GLY A 117 7.48 -29.53 -20.45
N ILE A 118 6.37 -29.07 -19.86
CA ILE A 118 5.08 -29.77 -19.88
C ILE A 118 4.13 -28.91 -20.72
N PRO A 119 3.60 -29.41 -21.85
CA PRO A 119 2.53 -28.73 -22.57
C PRO A 119 1.36 -28.50 -21.62
N THR A 120 0.90 -27.25 -21.48
CA THR A 120 -0.40 -26.99 -20.84
C THR A 120 -1.49 -27.64 -21.68
N ASP A 121 -2.54 -28.16 -21.02
CA ASP A 121 -3.70 -28.78 -21.69
C ASP A 121 -4.15 -27.99 -22.93
N PRO A 122 -4.62 -28.68 -23.99
CA PRO A 122 -5.07 -28.01 -25.20
C PRO A 122 -6.16 -27.00 -24.85
N VAL A 123 -6.05 -25.82 -25.48
CA VAL A 123 -7.09 -24.79 -25.47
C VAL A 123 -8.43 -25.48 -25.77
N ASP A 124 -9.43 -25.22 -24.93
CA ASP A 124 -10.82 -25.66 -25.11
C ASP A 124 -11.20 -25.58 -26.60
N PRO A 125 -11.59 -26.68 -27.26
CA PRO A 125 -12.01 -26.61 -28.65
C PRO A 125 -13.24 -25.71 -28.66
N GLY A 126 -13.06 -24.51 -29.22
CA GLY A 126 -14.10 -23.50 -29.30
C GLY A 126 -15.44 -24.12 -29.67
N GLY A 127 -16.49 -23.64 -29.02
CA GLY A 127 -17.87 -24.03 -29.28
C GLY A 127 -18.22 -24.01 -30.78
N PRO A 128 -19.34 -24.63 -31.16
CA PRO A 128 -19.66 -24.95 -32.55
C PRO A 128 -19.45 -23.75 -33.48
N THR A 129 -18.54 -23.90 -34.44
CA THR A 129 -18.22 -22.90 -35.46
C THR A 129 -19.41 -22.70 -36.39
N ASP A 130 -19.81 -21.45 -36.59
CA ASP A 130 -20.75 -21.01 -37.63
C ASP A 130 -20.20 -21.42 -39.02
N PRO A 131 -20.99 -22.09 -39.89
CA PRO A 131 -20.50 -22.62 -41.18
C PRO A 131 -20.07 -21.58 -42.22
N THR A 132 -20.06 -20.28 -41.89
CA THR A 132 -19.85 -19.19 -42.85
C THR A 132 -18.50 -18.49 -42.79
N GLU A 133 -17.59 -18.90 -41.90
CA GLU A 133 -16.27 -18.26 -41.79
C GLU A 133 -15.18 -18.98 -42.63
N PRO A 134 -14.44 -18.26 -43.50
CA PRO A 134 -13.38 -18.86 -44.30
C PRO A 134 -12.22 -19.37 -43.42
N ASN A 135 -11.75 -20.58 -43.73
CA ASN A 135 -10.70 -21.29 -42.99
C ASN A 135 -9.33 -20.60 -43.16
N TYR A 136 -9.01 -19.65 -42.27
CA TYR A 136 -7.67 -19.10 -42.16
C TYR A 136 -6.77 -20.06 -41.38
N PRO A 137 -5.49 -20.25 -41.78
CA PRO A 137 -4.54 -20.98 -40.96
C PRO A 137 -4.45 -20.32 -39.58
N ALA A 138 -4.55 -21.13 -38.52
CA ALA A 138 -4.37 -20.65 -37.16
C ALA A 138 -2.99 -19.95 -37.06
N PRO A 139 -2.90 -18.76 -36.43
CA PRO A 139 -1.62 -18.12 -36.20
C PRO A 139 -0.69 -19.07 -35.42
N PRO A 140 0.63 -19.01 -35.62
CA PRO A 140 1.58 -19.80 -34.84
C PRO A 140 1.28 -19.60 -33.35
N VAL A 141 1.15 -20.69 -32.60
CA VAL A 141 1.06 -20.63 -31.14
C VAL A 141 2.37 -20.05 -30.62
N GLU A 142 2.41 -18.76 -30.29
CA GLU A 142 3.55 -18.18 -29.58
C GLU A 142 3.73 -18.94 -28.25
N PRO A 143 4.95 -19.38 -27.90
CA PRO A 143 5.18 -19.94 -26.58
C PRO A 143 4.78 -18.89 -25.54
N ALA A 144 3.89 -19.27 -24.62
CA ALA A 144 3.40 -18.35 -23.60
C ALA A 144 4.59 -17.66 -22.90
N PRO A 145 4.51 -16.35 -22.61
CA PRO A 145 5.60 -15.65 -21.94
C PRO A 145 5.92 -16.36 -20.63
N GLN A 146 7.17 -16.85 -20.51
CA GLN A 146 7.60 -17.58 -19.32
C GLN A 146 7.61 -16.62 -18.13
N ARG A 147 6.66 -16.80 -17.20
CA ARG A 147 6.59 -16.02 -15.97
C ARG A 147 7.68 -16.49 -15.00
N PRO A 148 8.57 -15.61 -14.52
CA PRO A 148 9.56 -15.98 -13.53
C PRO A 148 8.91 -16.43 -12.22
N LEU A 149 9.59 -17.32 -11.49
CA LEU A 149 9.30 -17.60 -10.09
C LEU A 149 10.18 -16.68 -9.24
N TYR A 150 9.55 -15.73 -8.56
CA TYR A 150 10.24 -14.91 -7.56
C TYR A 150 10.35 -15.63 -6.21
N GLN A 151 11.31 -15.16 -5.41
CA GLN A 151 11.55 -15.68 -4.07
C GLN A 151 10.40 -15.34 -3.09
N ALA A 152 10.30 -16.11 -2.00
CA ALA A 152 9.17 -16.05 -1.06
C ALA A 152 8.99 -14.73 -0.29
N GLY A 153 9.93 -13.78 -0.41
CA GLY A 153 9.82 -12.43 0.13
C GLY A 153 9.43 -11.34 -0.88
N ALA A 154 9.37 -11.67 -2.18
CA ALA A 154 9.27 -10.67 -3.25
C ALA A 154 8.01 -9.79 -3.16
N SER A 155 6.85 -10.40 -2.89
CA SER A 155 5.57 -9.69 -2.70
C SER A 155 5.64 -8.70 -1.54
N GLY A 156 6.23 -9.12 -0.42
CA GLY A 156 6.47 -8.27 0.75
C GLY A 156 7.38 -7.09 0.47
N TYR A 157 8.52 -7.32 -0.18
CA TYR A 157 9.45 -6.23 -0.54
C TYR A 157 8.80 -5.23 -1.49
N GLU A 158 8.06 -5.71 -2.49
CA GLU A 158 7.35 -4.86 -3.45
C GLU A 158 6.25 -4.02 -2.78
N ALA A 159 5.48 -4.59 -1.85
CA ALA A 159 4.40 -3.90 -1.15
C ALA A 159 4.87 -3.01 0.01
N TYR A 160 6.06 -3.24 0.55
CA TYR A 160 6.56 -2.54 1.74
C TYR A 160 6.53 -1.00 1.64
N PRO A 161 7.05 -0.35 0.57
CA PRO A 161 6.94 1.11 0.45
C PRO A 161 5.50 1.60 0.28
N GLN A 162 4.60 0.82 -0.35
CA GLN A 162 3.17 1.17 -0.41
C GLN A 162 2.54 1.15 0.98
N ALA A 163 2.88 0.16 1.80
CA ALA A 163 2.43 0.07 3.19
C ALA A 163 2.88 1.29 4.00
N LEU A 164 4.14 1.73 3.82
CA LEU A 164 4.67 2.94 4.47
C LEU A 164 3.98 4.22 3.95
N LEU A 165 3.74 4.35 2.64
CA LEU A 165 3.00 5.48 2.07
C LEU A 165 1.57 5.57 2.63
N GLY A 166 0.90 4.43 2.80
CA GLY A 166 -0.40 4.34 3.47
C GLY A 166 -0.37 4.89 4.91
N LEU A 167 0.70 4.57 5.65
CA LEU A 167 0.93 5.07 7.01
C LEU A 167 1.39 6.53 7.07
N ASN A 168 1.86 7.11 5.96
CA ASN A 168 2.37 8.48 5.89
C ASN A 168 1.36 9.48 5.29
N ARG A 169 0.12 9.05 5.03
CA ARG A 169 -0.95 9.94 4.52
C ARG A 169 -1.26 11.10 5.46
N VAL A 170 -1.63 12.23 4.88
CA VAL A 170 -2.07 13.47 5.54
C VAL A 170 -3.58 13.65 5.39
N SER A 171 -4.22 14.20 6.42
CA SER A 171 -5.69 14.38 6.45
C SER A 171 -6.10 15.71 5.81
N THR A 172 -7.35 15.84 5.36
CA THR A 172 -7.91 17.15 4.99
C THR A 172 -8.04 18.06 6.22
N LEU A 173 -8.26 19.36 6.00
CA LEU A 173 -8.57 20.31 7.07
C LEU A 173 -9.80 19.87 7.86
N GLN A 174 -10.90 19.53 7.18
CA GLN A 174 -12.16 19.13 7.80
C GLN A 174 -12.00 17.85 8.64
N GLN A 175 -11.21 16.88 8.16
CA GLN A 175 -10.83 15.70 8.92
C GLN A 175 -9.99 16.05 10.15
N ARG A 176 -9.09 17.05 10.06
CA ARG A 176 -8.22 17.42 11.18
C ARG A 176 -8.98 18.13 12.29
N VAL A 177 -9.91 19.02 11.96
CA VAL A 177 -10.48 19.96 12.95
C VAL A 177 -11.99 19.91 13.10
N GLY A 178 -12.68 19.06 12.33
CA GLY A 178 -14.13 19.11 12.18
C GLY A 178 -14.55 20.49 11.70
N THR A 179 -15.53 21.09 12.38
CA THR A 179 -15.92 22.48 12.10
C THR A 179 -15.26 23.46 13.07
N ARG A 180 -14.65 24.49 12.48
CA ARG A 180 -14.19 25.72 13.16
C ARG A 180 -15.00 26.95 12.78
N VAL A 181 -15.61 26.95 11.60
CA VAL A 181 -16.33 28.11 11.07
C VAL A 181 -17.83 27.89 11.27
N TRP A 182 -18.42 28.73 12.11
CA TRP A 182 -19.86 28.77 12.32
C TRP A 182 -20.42 30.05 11.71
N SER A 183 -21.47 29.94 10.90
CA SER A 183 -22.12 31.11 10.26
C SER A 183 -23.65 30.96 10.28
N GLY A 184 -24.38 32.06 10.14
CA GLY A 184 -25.85 32.04 10.05
C GLY A 184 -26.51 31.36 11.25
N LYS A 185 -27.33 30.33 11.01
CA LYS A 185 -27.96 29.53 12.08
C LYS A 185 -26.95 28.74 12.93
N GLY A 186 -25.72 28.54 12.45
CA GLY A 186 -24.61 28.00 13.23
C GLY A 186 -23.99 29.01 14.19
N ASN A 187 -24.18 30.33 13.98
CA ASN A 187 -23.53 31.39 14.76
C ASN A 187 -24.52 32.40 15.34
N ARG A 188 -25.49 31.94 16.14
CA ARG A 188 -26.41 32.87 16.81
C ARG A 188 -25.66 33.81 17.74
N VAL A 189 -25.78 35.12 17.49
CA VAL A 189 -25.30 36.18 18.40
C VAL A 189 -26.28 36.28 19.56
N ILE A 190 -25.76 36.14 20.79
CA ILE A 190 -26.48 36.46 22.01
C ILE A 190 -26.24 37.94 22.26
N ALA A 191 -27.29 38.77 22.22
CA ALA A 191 -27.15 40.20 22.46
C ALA A 191 -26.59 40.44 23.88
N GLN A 192 -25.34 40.88 23.98
CA GLN A 192 -24.73 41.30 25.25
C GLN A 192 -24.92 42.81 25.39
N GLY A 193 -26.10 43.22 25.84
CA GLY A 193 -26.48 44.62 25.99
C GLY A 193 -27.99 44.75 26.22
N ALA A 194 -28.37 45.56 27.19
CA ALA A 194 -29.66 45.53 27.88
C ALA A 194 -30.92 45.74 27.02
N ASP A 195 -31.97 45.03 27.47
CA ASP A 195 -33.40 45.28 27.32
C ASP A 195 -34.10 44.91 25.98
N THR A 196 -34.56 43.67 25.90
CA THR A 196 -35.92 43.35 25.48
C THR A 196 -36.29 41.96 25.96
N ALA A 197 -37.22 41.89 26.92
CA ALA A 197 -37.89 40.64 27.27
C ALA A 197 -38.62 40.09 26.04
N GLY A 198 -38.07 39.05 25.40
CA GLY A 198 -38.76 38.32 24.34
C GLY A 198 -37.90 37.72 23.22
N ALA A 199 -36.67 38.18 22.98
CA ALA A 199 -35.80 37.57 21.98
C ALA A 199 -34.30 37.85 22.22
N PRO A 200 -33.53 36.92 22.82
CA PRO A 200 -32.07 37.06 22.98
C PRO A 200 -31.27 36.85 21.68
N TYR A 201 -31.89 36.99 20.50
CA TYR A 201 -31.37 36.52 19.22
C TYR A 201 -31.27 37.65 18.18
N ALA A 202 -30.10 37.84 17.58
CA ALA A 202 -30.02 38.47 16.25
C ALA A 202 -30.64 37.52 15.21
N SER A 203 -31.23 38.06 14.15
CA SER A 203 -31.72 37.22 13.05
C SER A 203 -30.54 36.43 12.44
N PRO A 204 -30.75 35.22 11.89
CA PRO A 204 -29.68 34.47 11.24
C PRO A 204 -28.95 35.23 10.12
N ASP A 205 -29.57 36.28 9.58
CA ASP A 205 -29.00 37.14 8.53
C ASP A 205 -28.07 38.23 9.10
N GLU A 206 -28.18 38.54 10.40
CA GLU A 206 -27.33 39.47 11.15
C GLU A 206 -26.19 38.74 11.91
N ALA A 207 -26.26 37.41 11.98
CA ALA A 207 -25.24 36.56 12.56
C ALA A 207 -24.03 36.44 11.62
N GLY A 208 -22.93 37.13 11.94
CA GLY A 208 -21.63 37.02 11.23
C GLY A 208 -21.01 35.62 11.30
N SER A 209 -19.69 35.50 11.05
CA SER A 209 -18.97 34.23 11.22
C SER A 209 -18.18 34.20 12.54
N ALA A 210 -18.11 33.03 13.18
CA ALA A 210 -17.24 32.78 14.33
C ALA A 210 -16.27 31.65 14.00
N ILE A 211 -14.99 31.87 14.34
CA ILE A 211 -13.92 30.91 14.11
C ILE A 211 -13.39 30.40 15.44
N GLY A 212 -13.47 29.09 15.66
CA GLY A 212 -12.85 28.40 16.80
C GLY A 212 -11.32 28.45 16.71
N GLY A 213 -10.69 29.22 17.61
CA GLY A 213 -9.26 29.53 17.57
C GLY A 213 -8.37 28.53 18.32
N ASN A 214 -8.34 28.65 19.65
CA ASN A 214 -7.44 27.89 20.52
C ASN A 214 -8.05 26.56 20.95
N GLY A 215 -7.23 25.52 21.07
CA GLY A 215 -7.67 24.29 21.72
C GLY A 215 -6.66 23.16 21.71
N VAL A 216 -6.85 22.24 22.65
CA VAL A 216 -6.10 20.99 22.76
C VAL A 216 -7.01 19.93 22.21
N TRP A 217 -6.46 18.99 21.48
CA TRP A 217 -7.26 17.93 20.91
C TRP A 217 -6.51 16.62 20.88
N GLY A 218 -7.31 15.55 20.85
CA GLY A 218 -6.86 14.20 20.54
C GLY A 218 -7.79 13.59 19.50
N ARG A 219 -7.23 12.78 18.60
CA ARG A 219 -8.00 11.99 17.63
C ARG A 219 -7.45 10.58 17.47
N ILE A 220 -8.35 9.67 17.14
CA ILE A 220 -8.02 8.32 16.71
C ILE A 220 -8.58 8.09 15.31
N GLU A 221 -7.84 7.33 14.51
CA GLU A 221 -8.19 6.96 13.15
C GLU A 221 -7.94 5.46 12.96
N GLY A 222 -8.90 4.81 12.30
CA GLY A 222 -8.79 3.44 11.81
C GLY A 222 -9.02 3.43 10.31
N THR A 223 -8.14 2.77 9.57
CA THR A 223 -8.27 2.58 8.12
C THR A 223 -8.06 1.11 7.78
N TYR A 224 -8.96 0.55 6.98
CA TYR A 224 -8.75 -0.71 6.30
C TYR A 224 -8.70 -0.44 4.80
N GLN A 225 -7.72 -0.99 4.10
CA GLN A 225 -7.65 -0.90 2.65
C GLN A 225 -7.30 -2.25 2.04
N LYS A 226 -7.93 -2.55 0.91
CA LYS A 226 -7.61 -3.69 0.05
C LYS A 226 -7.21 -3.12 -1.30
N ILE A 227 -6.02 -3.45 -1.76
CA ILE A 227 -5.41 -2.89 -2.96
C ILE A 227 -5.02 -4.03 -3.89
N ASN A 228 -5.56 -3.97 -5.11
CA ASN A 228 -5.12 -4.74 -6.26
C ASN A 228 -4.39 -3.77 -7.20
N PRO A 229 -3.05 -3.70 -7.17
CA PRO A 229 -2.29 -2.75 -7.98
C PRO A 229 -2.55 -2.95 -9.47
N ARG A 230 -2.62 -1.85 -10.23
CA ARG A 230 -2.72 -1.91 -11.69
C ARG A 230 -1.45 -2.52 -12.32
N LEU A 231 -0.29 -2.23 -11.74
CA LEU A 231 0.98 -2.85 -12.11
C LEU A 231 1.59 -3.49 -10.87
N SER A 232 2.00 -4.74 -11.00
CA SER A 232 2.82 -5.45 -10.01
C SER A 232 3.81 -6.33 -10.74
N THR A 233 5.05 -6.39 -10.25
CA THR A 233 6.09 -7.26 -10.84
C THR A 233 5.94 -8.70 -10.37
N SER A 234 5.53 -8.88 -9.11
CA SER A 234 5.31 -10.16 -8.45
C SER A 234 3.84 -10.56 -8.37
N ASP A 235 2.96 -10.01 -9.23
CA ASP A 235 1.52 -10.27 -9.21
C ASP A 235 0.93 -10.16 -7.77
N SER A 236 1.41 -9.18 -7.00
CA SER A 236 1.11 -9.01 -5.58
C SER A 236 -0.04 -8.04 -5.35
N ALA A 237 -1.08 -8.52 -4.67
CA ALA A 237 -2.09 -7.68 -4.03
C ALA A 237 -1.77 -7.53 -2.54
N PHE A 238 -2.39 -6.58 -1.86
CA PHE A 238 -2.25 -6.47 -0.41
C PHE A 238 -3.50 -5.91 0.27
N ASP A 239 -3.69 -6.30 1.53
CA ASP A 239 -4.60 -5.63 2.45
C ASP A 239 -3.80 -5.00 3.60
N GLN A 240 -4.29 -3.88 4.11
CA GLN A 240 -3.63 -3.16 5.19
C GLN A 240 -4.65 -2.61 6.19
N ASN A 241 -4.37 -2.85 7.46
CA ASN A 241 -5.04 -2.24 8.60
C ASN A 241 -4.13 -1.20 9.23
N ILE A 242 -4.62 0.03 9.40
CA ILE A 242 -3.91 1.14 10.00
C ILE A 242 -4.68 1.62 11.21
N PHE A 243 -3.97 1.76 12.33
CA PHE A 243 -4.41 2.46 13.50
C PHE A 243 -3.53 3.68 13.74
N ARG A 244 -4.12 4.81 14.10
CA ARG A 244 -3.38 6.06 14.35
C ARG A 244 -4.00 6.82 15.52
N MET A 245 -3.14 7.25 16.44
CA MET A 245 -3.49 8.17 17.52
C MET A 245 -2.72 9.46 17.31
N GLN A 246 -3.39 10.60 17.47
CA GLN A 246 -2.75 11.91 17.38
C GLN A 246 -3.24 12.83 18.49
N ALA A 247 -2.36 13.72 18.95
CA ALA A 247 -2.70 14.81 19.84
C ALA A 247 -2.05 16.10 19.34
N GLY A 248 -2.69 17.23 19.60
CA GLY A 248 -2.20 18.50 19.14
C GLY A 248 -2.74 19.70 19.90
N LEU A 249 -2.14 20.84 19.56
CA LEU A 249 -2.41 22.15 20.11
C LEU A 249 -2.57 23.11 18.94
N ASP A 250 -3.65 23.89 18.92
CA ASP A 250 -3.82 24.97 17.97
C ASP A 250 -3.95 26.32 18.68
N THR A 251 -3.43 27.36 18.05
CA THR A 251 -3.45 28.72 18.56
C THR A 251 -3.71 29.73 17.46
N VAL A 252 -4.48 30.77 17.77
CA VAL A 252 -4.60 31.95 16.90
C VAL A 252 -3.30 32.72 16.94
N LEU A 253 -2.63 32.82 15.79
CA LEU A 253 -1.39 33.57 15.64
C LEU A 253 -1.66 35.05 15.38
N THR A 254 -2.61 35.32 14.48
CA THR A 254 -2.96 36.67 14.06
C THR A 254 -4.43 36.72 13.70
N GLN A 255 -5.10 37.81 14.08
CA GLN A 255 -6.45 38.12 13.64
C GLN A 255 -6.47 39.55 13.10
N THR A 256 -6.96 39.73 11.88
CA THR A 256 -7.07 41.02 11.20
C THR A 256 -8.44 41.16 10.56
N ALA A 257 -8.75 42.34 10.02
CA ALA A 257 -9.95 42.54 9.22
C ALA A 257 -10.02 41.65 7.95
N SER A 258 -8.90 41.10 7.51
CA SER A 258 -8.84 40.22 6.34
C SER A 258 -9.06 38.74 6.69
N GLY A 259 -9.00 38.36 7.97
CA GLY A 259 -9.19 36.98 8.41
C GLY A 259 -8.33 36.57 9.61
N THR A 260 -8.45 35.29 9.96
CA THR A 260 -7.80 34.67 11.13
C THR A 260 -6.77 33.63 10.68
N LEU A 261 -5.55 33.74 11.21
CA LEU A 261 -4.47 32.79 11.01
C LEU A 261 -4.30 31.92 12.27
N ILE A 262 -4.38 30.61 12.09
CA ILE A 262 -4.23 29.61 13.15
C ILE A 262 -3.00 28.76 12.84
N GLY A 263 -2.14 28.57 13.83
CA GLY A 263 -1.03 27.63 13.79
C GLY A 263 -1.26 26.48 14.73
N GLY A 264 -0.80 25.28 14.35
CA GLY A 264 -0.91 24.10 15.20
C GLY A 264 0.31 23.20 15.14
N VAL A 265 0.54 22.47 16.23
CA VAL A 265 1.57 21.44 16.35
C VAL A 265 0.95 20.13 16.79
N THR A 266 1.49 19.02 16.30
CA THR A 266 0.93 17.69 16.53
C THR A 266 2.03 16.67 16.84
N ALA A 267 1.67 15.65 17.60
CA ALA A 267 2.44 14.42 17.75
C ALA A 267 1.53 13.23 17.46
N HIS A 268 2.09 12.16 16.91
CA HIS A 268 1.32 10.98 16.54
C HIS A 268 2.07 9.68 16.74
N TYR A 269 1.27 8.64 16.94
CA TYR A 269 1.65 7.24 16.85
C TYR A 269 0.80 6.57 15.78
N THR A 270 1.38 5.66 15.01
CA THR A 270 0.66 4.83 14.04
C THR A 270 1.16 3.40 14.06
N HIS A 271 0.26 2.46 13.87
CA HIS A 271 0.55 1.04 13.74
C HIS A 271 -0.12 0.53 12.46
N GLY A 272 0.62 -0.21 11.65
CA GLY A 272 0.15 -0.82 10.41
C GLY A 272 0.40 -2.32 10.39
N ARG A 273 -0.58 -3.10 9.95
CA ARG A 273 -0.39 -4.49 9.54
C ARG A 273 -0.78 -4.65 8.10
N THR A 274 0.11 -5.20 7.29
CA THR A 274 -0.09 -5.45 5.87
C THR A 274 0.10 -6.93 5.58
N GLY A 275 -0.85 -7.55 4.90
CA GLY A 275 -0.73 -8.90 4.34
C GLY A 275 -0.68 -8.83 2.82
N THR A 276 0.30 -9.48 2.20
CA THR A 276 0.39 -9.58 0.74
C THR A 276 -0.15 -10.91 0.24
N HIS A 277 -0.73 -10.91 -0.95
CA HIS A 277 -1.25 -12.11 -1.62
C HIS A 277 -0.58 -12.23 -2.99
N SER A 278 0.19 -13.30 -3.21
CA SER A 278 0.89 -13.51 -4.47
C SER A 278 1.07 -15.00 -4.77
N VAL A 279 1.08 -15.35 -6.06
CA VAL A 279 1.48 -16.68 -6.53
C VAL A 279 2.91 -17.03 -6.14
N HIS A 280 3.75 -16.09 -5.71
CA HIS A 280 5.11 -16.34 -5.25
C HIS A 280 5.23 -16.55 -3.73
N GLY A 281 4.15 -16.33 -3.00
CA GLY A 281 4.08 -16.45 -1.55
C GLY A 281 3.60 -15.18 -0.87
N ASP A 282 3.03 -15.37 0.31
CA ASP A 282 2.44 -14.30 1.12
C ASP A 282 3.43 -13.83 2.18
N VAL A 283 3.40 -12.52 2.46
CA VAL A 283 4.25 -11.85 3.44
C VAL A 283 3.39 -11.00 4.35
N GLU A 284 3.69 -11.08 5.65
CA GLU A 284 3.14 -10.19 6.66
C GLU A 284 4.17 -9.10 7.00
N ILE A 285 3.69 -7.86 7.07
CA ILE A 285 4.47 -6.69 7.45
C ILE A 285 3.78 -6.02 8.64
N SER A 286 4.49 -5.91 9.77
CA SER A 286 4.04 -5.13 10.94
C SER A 286 4.91 -3.89 11.05
N THR A 287 4.31 -2.71 11.17
CA THR A 287 5.04 -1.44 11.24
C THR A 287 4.52 -0.57 12.36
N ASP A 288 5.42 -0.07 13.21
CA ASP A 288 5.15 0.98 14.18
C ASP A 288 5.78 2.29 13.72
N GLY A 289 5.10 3.41 13.95
CA GLY A 289 5.55 4.73 13.56
C GLY A 289 5.28 5.78 14.62
N TYR A 290 6.25 6.67 14.83
CA TYR A 290 6.14 7.82 15.73
C TYR A 290 6.54 9.08 14.98
N GLY A 291 5.80 10.16 15.18
CA GLY A 291 6.06 11.38 14.44
C GLY A 291 5.47 12.62 15.06
N PHE A 292 5.77 13.74 14.42
CA PHE A 292 5.22 15.04 14.75
C PHE A 292 4.95 15.83 13.48
N GLY A 293 4.12 16.85 13.61
CA GLY A 293 3.73 17.69 12.49
C GLY A 293 3.37 19.10 12.92
N GLY A 294 3.12 19.92 11.91
CA GLY A 294 2.72 21.30 12.05
C GLY A 294 1.72 21.67 10.97
N ASN A 295 0.88 22.65 11.27
CA ASN A 295 -0.07 23.18 10.31
C ASN A 295 -0.23 24.70 10.47
N LEU A 296 -0.64 25.33 9.38
CA LEU A 296 -0.96 26.74 9.31
C LEU A 296 -2.21 26.91 8.45
N THR A 297 -3.29 27.41 9.06
CA THR A 297 -4.58 27.59 8.41
C THR A 297 -4.98 29.05 8.46
N TRP A 298 -5.24 29.63 7.29
CA TRP A 298 -5.84 30.95 7.16
C TRP A 298 -7.30 30.82 6.78
N TYR A 299 -8.17 31.51 7.52
CA TYR A 299 -9.59 31.64 7.24
C TYR A 299 -9.91 33.10 6.90
N GLY A 300 -10.40 33.34 5.70
CA GLY A 300 -10.90 34.63 5.25
C GLY A 300 -12.36 34.86 5.63
N GLU A 301 -12.74 36.12 5.82
CA GLU A 301 -14.10 36.53 6.18
C GLU A 301 -15.15 36.20 5.09
N ASN A 302 -14.70 36.00 3.85
CA ASN A 302 -15.56 35.64 2.71
C ASN A 302 -15.81 34.11 2.57
N GLY A 303 -15.38 33.32 3.56
CA GLY A 303 -15.51 31.86 3.57
C GLY A 303 -14.41 31.11 2.81
N LEU A 304 -13.44 31.81 2.20
CA LEU A 304 -12.23 31.20 1.65
C LEU A 304 -11.33 30.73 2.79
N TYR A 305 -10.71 29.56 2.63
CA TYR A 305 -9.64 29.13 3.50
C TYR A 305 -8.47 28.58 2.69
N LEU A 306 -7.29 28.63 3.32
CA LEU A 306 -6.08 27.98 2.85
C LEU A 306 -5.41 27.28 4.03
N ASP A 307 -5.09 26.01 3.85
CA ASP A 307 -4.46 25.15 4.84
C ASP A 307 -3.13 24.61 4.30
N GLY A 308 -2.07 24.76 5.07
CA GLY A 308 -0.79 24.09 4.83
C GLY A 308 -0.48 23.17 6.01
N GLN A 309 -0.06 21.94 5.74
CA GLN A 309 0.38 21.01 6.79
C GLN A 309 1.60 20.21 6.36
N GLY A 310 2.38 19.80 7.36
CA GLY A 310 3.51 18.90 7.18
C GLY A 310 3.69 17.98 8.37
N GLN A 311 4.18 16.78 8.13
CA GLN A 311 4.51 15.80 9.17
C GLN A 311 5.76 15.01 8.81
N VAL A 312 6.44 14.52 9.84
CA VAL A 312 7.56 13.57 9.74
C VAL A 312 7.28 12.38 10.65
N THR A 313 7.70 11.19 10.23
CA THR A 313 7.46 9.93 10.95
C THR A 313 8.69 9.02 10.83
N TRP A 314 9.12 8.44 11.94
CA TRP A 314 10.10 7.35 11.98
C TRP A 314 9.39 6.01 12.14
N TYR A 315 9.79 5.02 11.37
CA TYR A 315 9.19 3.70 11.30
C TYR A 315 10.12 2.61 11.80
N ARG A 316 9.53 1.54 12.31
CA ARG A 316 10.18 0.24 12.52
C ARG A 316 9.28 -0.86 11.98
N SER A 317 9.83 -1.74 11.16
CA SER A 317 9.04 -2.79 10.51
C SER A 317 9.64 -4.18 10.66
N ASP A 318 8.77 -5.15 10.88
CA ASP A 318 9.07 -6.58 10.84
C ASP A 318 8.42 -7.19 9.59
N LEU A 319 9.19 -7.95 8.80
CA LEU A 319 8.69 -8.64 7.60
C LEU A 319 8.84 -10.15 7.77
N HIS A 320 7.78 -10.91 7.49
CA HIS A 320 7.76 -12.37 7.66
C HIS A 320 7.12 -13.06 6.46
N SER A 321 7.83 -14.02 5.85
CA SER A 321 7.30 -14.84 4.76
C SER A 321 6.56 -16.05 5.33
N LEU A 322 5.28 -16.19 4.97
CA LEU A 322 4.47 -17.33 5.38
C LEU A 322 4.85 -18.60 4.60
N LEU A 323 5.19 -18.46 3.31
CA LEU A 323 5.57 -19.59 2.46
C LEU A 323 6.90 -20.22 2.91
N ALA A 324 7.89 -19.39 3.26
CA ALA A 324 9.17 -19.87 3.79
C ALA A 324 9.16 -20.07 5.31
N ASN A 325 8.08 -19.66 5.99
CA ASN A 325 7.91 -19.69 7.44
C ASN A 325 9.13 -19.10 8.20
N THR A 326 9.57 -17.91 7.78
CA THR A 326 10.77 -17.26 8.32
C THR A 326 10.65 -15.75 8.28
N GLY A 327 11.25 -15.08 9.28
CA GLY A 327 11.41 -13.63 9.26
C GLY A 327 12.37 -13.23 8.13
N LEU A 328 11.99 -12.29 7.29
CA LEU A 328 12.82 -11.74 6.21
C LEU A 328 13.75 -10.64 6.73
N THR A 329 13.21 -9.77 7.58
CA THR A 329 13.95 -8.77 8.35
C THR A 329 13.15 -8.41 9.61
N ARG A 330 13.82 -7.83 10.62
CA ARG A 330 13.23 -7.45 11.90
C ARG A 330 13.74 -6.07 12.30
N ASP A 331 12.86 -5.27 12.89
CA ASP A 331 13.14 -3.92 13.39
C ASP A 331 13.77 -3.02 12.32
N ASN A 332 13.38 -3.19 11.05
CA ASN A 332 13.92 -2.42 9.93
C ASN A 332 13.54 -0.94 10.06
N GLY A 333 14.53 -0.06 10.08
CA GLY A 333 14.32 1.38 10.22
C GLY A 333 13.68 1.99 8.97
N GLY A 334 12.90 3.04 9.16
CA GLY A 334 12.40 3.85 8.06
C GLY A 334 12.07 5.27 8.47
N PHE A 335 11.95 6.14 7.48
CA PHE A 335 11.63 7.55 7.66
C PHE A 335 10.67 8.00 6.57
N GLY A 336 9.68 8.81 6.93
CA GLY A 336 8.78 9.41 5.97
C GLY A 336 8.44 10.84 6.33
N TYR A 337 8.14 11.64 5.31
CA TYR A 337 7.59 12.98 5.48
C TYR A 337 6.49 13.22 4.47
N ALA A 338 5.52 14.05 4.85
CA ALA A 338 4.41 14.41 3.99
C ALA A 338 4.08 15.89 4.14
N LEU A 339 3.73 16.51 3.01
CA LEU A 339 3.40 17.93 2.89
C LEU A 339 2.09 18.05 2.13
N SER A 340 1.21 18.96 2.55
CA SER A 340 -0.02 19.22 1.82
C SER A 340 -0.45 20.66 1.90
N VAL A 341 -1.06 21.12 0.80
CA VAL A 341 -1.79 22.37 0.73
C VAL A 341 -3.23 22.05 0.30
N GLU A 342 -4.19 22.56 1.05
CA GLU A 342 -5.63 22.47 0.76
C GLU A 342 -6.24 23.87 0.74
N GLY A 343 -7.14 24.13 -0.21
CA GLY A 343 -7.92 25.36 -0.25
C GLY A 343 -9.36 25.05 -0.60
N GLY A 344 -10.28 25.84 -0.05
CA GLY A 344 -11.70 25.71 -0.34
C GLY A 344 -12.45 26.99 0.01
N GLN A 345 -13.67 27.10 -0.49
CA GLN A 345 -14.50 28.28 -0.25
C GLN A 345 -15.91 27.87 0.13
N ARG A 346 -16.33 28.26 1.34
CA ARG A 346 -17.68 28.01 1.82
C ARG A 346 -18.66 28.98 1.15
N ILE A 347 -19.69 28.45 0.48
CA ILE A 347 -20.73 29.22 -0.19
C ILE A 347 -22.06 28.93 0.50
N ALA A 348 -22.64 29.96 1.13
CA ALA A 348 -23.96 29.83 1.77
C ALA A 348 -25.06 29.64 0.73
N ILE A 349 -25.93 28.66 0.97
CA ILE A 349 -27.17 28.45 0.19
C ILE A 349 -28.32 29.17 0.93
N ASP A 350 -28.41 28.92 2.23
CA ASP A 350 -29.31 29.58 3.16
C ASP A 350 -28.63 29.69 4.55
N PRO A 351 -29.28 30.24 5.58
CA PRO A 351 -28.65 30.37 6.90
C PRO A 351 -28.21 29.06 7.57
N ALA A 352 -28.72 27.90 7.18
CA ALA A 352 -28.34 26.59 7.71
C ALA A 352 -27.45 25.78 6.75
N TRP A 353 -27.68 25.90 5.45
CA TRP A 353 -27.04 25.08 4.42
C TRP A 353 -25.92 25.79 3.68
N SER A 354 -24.86 25.05 3.36
CA SER A 354 -23.81 25.51 2.46
C SER A 354 -23.19 24.41 1.65
N VAL A 355 -22.50 24.82 0.59
CA VAL A 355 -21.62 23.96 -0.19
C VAL A 355 -20.18 24.47 -0.08
N THR A 356 -19.22 23.56 0.03
CA THR A 356 -17.79 23.91 0.04
C THR A 356 -17.05 23.10 -1.02
N PRO A 357 -16.81 23.65 -2.22
CA PRO A 357 -15.78 23.12 -3.10
C PRO A 357 -14.39 23.27 -2.46
N GLN A 358 -13.58 22.22 -2.57
CA GLN A 358 -12.22 22.19 -2.05
C GLN A 358 -11.28 21.40 -2.94
N ALA A 359 -10.02 21.79 -2.94
CA ALA A 359 -8.95 21.12 -3.66
C ALA A 359 -7.73 20.97 -2.76
N GLN A 360 -7.04 19.84 -2.88
CA GLN A 360 -5.84 19.54 -2.11
C GLN A 360 -4.78 18.94 -3.01
N LEU A 361 -3.52 19.30 -2.75
CA LEU A 361 -2.35 18.63 -3.27
C LEU A 361 -1.54 18.11 -2.07
N ALA A 362 -1.16 16.84 -2.11
CA ALA A 362 -0.38 16.18 -1.08
C ALA A 362 0.81 15.45 -1.68
N TYR A 363 1.99 15.72 -1.17
CA TYR A 363 3.23 15.00 -1.49
C TYR A 363 3.64 14.17 -0.27
N SER A 364 4.04 12.93 -0.50
CA SER A 364 4.51 12.01 0.53
C SER A 364 5.73 11.27 0.01
N SER A 365 6.75 11.15 0.85
CA SER A 365 7.97 10.40 0.54
C SER A 365 8.30 9.52 1.74
N VAL A 366 8.66 8.27 1.48
CA VAL A 366 9.08 7.30 2.48
C VAL A 366 10.37 6.63 2.04
N ASP A 367 11.17 6.25 3.03
CA ASP A 367 12.39 5.49 2.87
C ASP A 367 12.50 4.43 3.97
N PHE A 368 13.25 3.36 3.69
CA PHE A 368 13.60 2.34 4.65
C PHE A 368 15.08 1.97 4.56
N ASP A 369 15.67 1.56 5.68
CA ASP A 369 17.07 1.15 5.72
C ASP A 369 17.29 -0.06 4.81
N ASN A 370 18.31 0.02 3.94
CA ASN A 370 18.71 -1.11 3.11
C ASN A 370 19.11 -2.29 4.01
N PHE A 371 18.65 -3.49 3.68
CA PHE A 371 18.95 -4.69 4.45
C PHE A 371 19.33 -5.86 3.54
N VAL A 372 19.93 -6.90 4.12
CA VAL A 372 20.19 -8.16 3.44
C VAL A 372 19.27 -9.20 4.06
N ASP A 373 18.44 -9.85 3.24
CA ASP A 373 17.48 -10.81 3.75
C ASP A 373 18.11 -12.16 4.15
N VAL A 374 17.28 -13.06 4.67
CA VAL A 374 17.70 -14.41 5.08
C VAL A 374 18.23 -15.28 3.93
N PHE A 375 17.92 -14.93 2.67
CA PHE A 375 18.41 -15.60 1.47
C PHE A 375 19.65 -14.93 0.89
N ARG A 376 20.20 -13.93 1.59
CA ARG A 376 21.38 -13.13 1.23
C ARG A 376 21.17 -12.21 0.02
N ALA A 377 19.93 -11.85 -0.29
CA ALA A 377 19.63 -10.83 -1.28
C ALA A 377 19.67 -9.43 -0.62
N PRO A 378 20.43 -8.46 -1.15
CA PRO A 378 20.34 -7.07 -0.70
C PRO A 378 19.02 -6.45 -1.19
N ILE A 379 18.33 -5.75 -0.31
CA ILE A 379 17.03 -5.12 -0.53
C ILE A 379 17.21 -3.61 -0.37
N LEU A 380 16.81 -2.85 -1.39
CA LEU A 380 17.02 -1.40 -1.45
C LEU A 380 15.78 -0.71 -2.00
N LEU A 381 15.35 0.37 -1.37
CA LEU A 381 14.30 1.21 -1.94
C LEU A 381 14.87 2.05 -3.08
N GLU A 382 14.25 1.96 -4.26
CA GLU A 382 14.60 2.83 -5.40
C GLU A 382 13.62 3.99 -5.54
N ARG A 383 12.34 3.80 -5.17
CA ARG A 383 11.31 4.83 -5.25
C ARG A 383 10.20 4.62 -4.23
N GLY A 384 9.91 5.66 -3.44
CA GLY A 384 8.94 5.67 -2.36
C GLY A 384 8.11 6.96 -2.29
N ASP A 385 7.82 7.57 -3.44
CA ASP A 385 7.14 8.87 -3.52
C ASP A 385 5.70 8.77 -4.04
N SER A 386 4.83 9.66 -3.55
CA SER A 386 3.45 9.87 -4.01
C SER A 386 3.16 11.36 -4.14
N LEU A 387 2.47 11.74 -5.21
CA LEU A 387 1.91 13.08 -5.39
C LEU A 387 0.43 12.93 -5.75
N GLN A 388 -0.43 13.18 -4.77
CA GLN A 388 -1.87 13.01 -4.92
C GLN A 388 -2.56 14.37 -4.99
N GLY A 389 -3.36 14.56 -6.05
CA GLY A 389 -4.35 15.62 -6.13
C GLY A 389 -5.71 15.12 -5.66
N ARG A 390 -6.48 15.98 -5.00
CA ARG A 390 -7.86 15.72 -4.60
C ARG A 390 -8.74 16.90 -4.96
N LEU A 391 -9.89 16.62 -5.56
CA LEU A 391 -11.02 17.55 -5.70
C LEU A 391 -12.17 17.05 -4.84
N GLY A 392 -12.72 17.91 -4.00
CA GLY A 392 -13.79 17.57 -3.07
C GLY A 392 -14.92 18.59 -3.10
N MET A 393 -16.11 18.15 -2.73
CA MET A 393 -17.27 19.02 -2.54
C MET A 393 -18.06 18.53 -1.33
N THR A 394 -18.30 19.41 -0.37
CA THR A 394 -19.14 19.13 0.80
C THR A 394 -20.51 19.79 0.66
N LEU A 395 -21.53 19.14 1.21
CA LEU A 395 -22.81 19.75 1.53
C LEU A 395 -22.96 19.76 3.05
N ASP A 396 -23.08 20.94 3.62
CA ASP A 396 -23.00 21.20 5.05
C ASP A 396 -24.34 21.71 5.60
N TYR A 397 -24.72 21.22 6.77
CA TYR A 397 -25.83 21.73 7.57
C TYR A 397 -25.34 22.15 8.95
N GLN A 398 -25.63 23.39 9.37
CA GLN A 398 -25.28 23.93 10.69
C GLN A 398 -26.52 24.40 11.46
N SER A 399 -26.51 24.15 12.78
CA SER A 399 -27.53 24.62 13.71
C SER A 399 -26.92 24.97 15.06
N SER A 400 -27.52 25.92 15.77
CA SER A 400 -27.15 26.29 17.14
C SER A 400 -28.38 26.61 17.99
N TRP A 401 -28.31 26.31 19.29
CA TRP A 401 -29.38 26.52 20.27
C TRP A 401 -28.80 26.79 21.67
N GLN A 402 -29.64 27.26 22.60
CA GLN A 402 -29.28 27.32 24.01
C GLN A 402 -29.73 26.04 24.73
N ASN A 403 -28.86 25.48 25.56
CA ASN A 403 -29.19 24.32 26.38
C ASN A 403 -29.90 24.74 27.69
N SER A 404 -30.26 23.76 28.52
CA SER A 404 -30.98 23.99 29.79
C SER A 404 -30.18 24.80 30.82
N GLN A 405 -28.87 24.94 30.65
CA GLN A 405 -27.98 25.77 31.47
C GLN A 405 -27.80 27.19 30.90
N GLY A 406 -28.48 27.52 29.80
CA GLY A 406 -28.38 28.83 29.14
C GLY A 406 -27.11 29.03 28.31
N THR A 407 -26.27 28.00 28.17
CA THR A 407 -25.06 28.04 27.34
C THR A 407 -25.37 27.58 25.92
N GLN A 408 -24.54 27.99 24.96
CA GLN A 408 -24.74 27.67 23.55
C GLN A 408 -24.20 26.27 23.21
N ASP A 409 -25.01 25.53 22.45
CA ASP A 409 -24.66 24.30 21.79
C ASP A 409 -24.78 24.47 20.26
N ARG A 410 -23.94 23.75 19.51
CA ARG A 410 -23.89 23.80 18.04
C ARG A 410 -23.70 22.40 17.46
N ALA A 411 -24.36 22.13 16.34
CA ALA A 411 -24.21 20.91 15.57
C ALA A 411 -23.90 21.22 14.11
N HIS A 412 -23.02 20.43 13.53
CA HIS A 412 -22.70 20.44 12.10
C HIS A 412 -22.70 19.01 11.58
N ILE A 413 -23.35 18.80 10.43
CA ILE A 413 -23.37 17.53 9.71
C ILE A 413 -23.05 17.83 8.26
N TYR A 414 -22.25 16.99 7.62
CA TYR A 414 -21.93 17.14 6.22
C TYR A 414 -21.78 15.79 5.51
N GLY A 415 -22.09 15.80 4.22
CA GLY A 415 -21.66 14.76 3.28
C GLY A 415 -20.56 15.31 2.38
N VAL A 416 -19.62 14.46 1.96
CA VAL A 416 -18.52 14.84 1.06
C VAL A 416 -18.39 13.84 -0.09
N ALA A 417 -18.16 14.38 -1.28
CA ALA A 417 -17.75 13.60 -2.45
C ALA A 417 -16.35 14.03 -2.88
N ASN A 418 -15.50 13.06 -3.21
CA ASN A 418 -14.08 13.25 -3.52
C ASN A 418 -13.69 12.55 -4.81
N LEU A 419 -12.77 13.15 -5.55
CA LEU A 419 -12.03 12.54 -6.64
C LEU A 419 -10.53 12.70 -6.35
N TYR A 420 -9.79 11.61 -6.40
CA TYR A 420 -8.34 11.59 -6.17
C TYR A 420 -7.61 11.16 -7.44
N TYR A 421 -6.45 11.77 -7.68
CA TYR A 421 -5.55 11.39 -8.77
C TYR A 421 -4.11 11.29 -8.29
N GLU A 422 -3.47 10.13 -8.49
CA GLU A 422 -2.04 9.93 -8.27
C GLU A 422 -1.25 10.28 -9.53
N PHE A 423 -0.33 11.25 -9.40
CA PHE A 423 0.46 11.76 -10.52
C PHE A 423 1.76 10.98 -10.75
N LEU A 424 2.30 10.26 -9.76
CA LEU A 424 3.58 9.54 -9.89
C LEU A 424 3.42 8.07 -10.31
N GLU A 425 4.55 7.37 -10.50
CA GLU A 425 4.62 6.04 -11.09
C GLU A 425 4.52 4.87 -10.09
N GLY A 426 4.14 5.14 -8.83
CA GLY A 426 4.10 4.15 -7.76
C GLY A 426 5.49 3.92 -7.15
N THR A 427 5.72 2.74 -6.60
CA THR A 427 6.93 2.40 -5.84
C THR A 427 7.83 1.43 -6.60
N LYS A 428 9.10 1.34 -6.17
CA LYS A 428 10.09 0.44 -6.77
C LYS A 428 11.14 0.02 -5.74
N VAL A 429 11.42 -1.27 -5.65
CA VAL A 429 12.38 -1.88 -4.72
C VAL A 429 13.31 -2.78 -5.50
N ALA A 430 14.62 -2.63 -5.31
CA ALA A 430 15.61 -3.55 -5.83
C ALA A 430 15.77 -4.73 -4.86
N VAL A 431 15.73 -5.95 -5.42
CA VAL A 431 16.04 -7.21 -4.75
C VAL A 431 17.23 -7.81 -5.52
N ALA A 432 18.42 -7.72 -4.93
CA ALA A 432 19.68 -7.86 -5.65
C ALA A 432 19.71 -6.89 -6.86
N GLU A 433 19.81 -7.41 -8.08
CA GLU A 433 19.86 -6.61 -9.31
C GLU A 433 18.49 -6.49 -10.01
N THR A 434 17.43 -7.06 -9.43
CA THR A 434 16.09 -7.07 -10.03
C THR A 434 15.19 -6.07 -9.33
N SER A 435 14.59 -5.14 -10.08
CA SER A 435 13.63 -4.20 -9.51
C SER A 435 12.21 -4.74 -9.56
N LEU A 436 11.54 -4.75 -8.41
CA LEU A 436 10.12 -5.02 -8.25
C LEU A 436 9.38 -3.69 -8.15
N SER A 437 8.36 -3.50 -8.99
CA SER A 437 7.58 -2.26 -9.07
C SER A 437 6.10 -2.52 -8.82
N SER A 438 5.48 -1.68 -7.99
CA SER A 438 4.05 -1.68 -7.72
C SER A 438 3.43 -0.31 -7.97
N ARG A 439 2.30 -0.27 -8.67
CA ARG A 439 1.54 0.96 -8.91
C ARG A 439 0.04 0.71 -8.85
N ASP A 440 -0.58 1.39 -7.91
CA ASP A 440 -2.04 1.40 -7.73
C ASP A 440 -2.75 2.09 -8.90
N GLU A 441 -4.08 1.94 -8.94
CA GLU A 441 -4.89 2.74 -9.85
C GLU A 441 -4.77 4.23 -9.51
N ARG A 442 -4.64 5.06 -10.55
CA ARG A 442 -4.39 6.49 -10.36
C ARG A 442 -5.63 7.24 -9.91
N LEU A 443 -6.80 6.87 -10.44
CA LEU A 443 -8.04 7.61 -10.24
C LEU A 443 -8.94 6.88 -9.25
N TRP A 444 -9.31 7.55 -8.17
CA TRP A 444 -10.19 7.03 -7.12
C TRP A 444 -11.33 7.99 -6.86
N ALA A 445 -12.49 7.47 -6.46
CA ALA A 445 -13.60 8.27 -5.96
C ALA A 445 -13.90 7.92 -4.50
N GLY A 446 -14.32 8.93 -3.73
CA GLY A 446 -14.62 8.77 -2.32
C GLY A 446 -15.94 9.41 -1.94
N LEU A 447 -16.70 8.76 -1.06
CA LEU A 447 -17.89 9.31 -0.41
C LEU A 447 -17.74 9.23 1.10
N GLY A 448 -18.08 10.31 1.79
CA GLY A 448 -17.98 10.37 3.25
C GLY A 448 -19.13 11.11 3.90
N ILE A 449 -19.30 10.84 5.18
CA ILE A 449 -20.21 11.56 6.07
C ILE A 449 -19.47 11.89 7.35
N GLY A 450 -19.65 13.12 7.82
CA GLY A 450 -19.03 13.57 9.06
C GLY A 450 -19.89 14.59 9.77
N GLY A 451 -19.41 14.97 10.94
CA GLY A 451 -20.07 15.99 11.73
C GLY A 451 -19.31 16.37 12.97
N SER A 452 -19.82 17.39 13.65
CA SER A 452 -19.32 17.82 14.95
C SER A 452 -20.44 18.33 15.83
N TYR A 453 -20.24 18.17 17.13
CA TYR A 453 -21.13 18.70 18.16
C TYR A 453 -20.28 19.44 19.19
N SER A 454 -20.61 20.71 19.41
CA SER A 454 -19.95 21.59 20.37
C SER A 454 -20.94 22.00 21.45
N TRP A 455 -20.51 22.02 22.70
CA TRP A 455 -21.37 22.36 23.84
C TRP A 455 -20.66 23.24 24.86
N ASN A 456 -21.46 23.88 25.71
CA ASN A 456 -21.00 24.77 26.77
C ASN A 456 -20.15 25.92 26.20
N ASP A 457 -20.74 26.70 25.30
CA ASP A 457 -20.11 27.86 24.62
C ASP A 457 -18.84 27.47 23.83
N ASP A 458 -18.95 26.37 23.09
CA ASP A 458 -17.88 25.76 22.31
C ASP A 458 -16.65 25.34 23.12
N LYS A 459 -16.79 25.19 24.45
CA LYS A 459 -15.68 24.73 25.31
C LYS A 459 -15.24 23.32 24.94
N TYR A 460 -16.18 22.46 24.56
CA TYR A 460 -15.92 21.08 24.20
C TYR A 460 -16.51 20.79 22.83
N THR A 461 -15.75 20.08 22.00
CA THR A 461 -16.22 19.61 20.68
C THR A 461 -15.88 18.15 20.51
N ILE A 462 -16.84 17.35 20.06
CA ILE A 462 -16.60 16.03 19.48
C ILE A 462 -16.84 16.10 17.97
N TYR A 463 -16.00 15.44 17.19
CA TYR A 463 -16.10 15.43 15.74
C TYR A 463 -15.66 14.09 15.16
N GLY A 464 -16.15 13.77 13.97
CA GLY A 464 -15.77 12.53 13.29
C GLY A 464 -16.17 12.53 11.82
N GLU A 465 -15.56 11.60 11.08
CA GLU A 465 -15.83 11.36 9.67
C GLU A 465 -15.66 9.87 9.39
N GLY A 466 -16.58 9.30 8.59
CA GLY A 466 -16.42 8.03 7.92
C GLY A 466 -16.30 8.24 6.41
N LEU A 467 -15.38 7.53 5.76
CA LEU A 467 -15.05 7.68 4.35
C LEU A 467 -14.91 6.29 3.69
N LEU A 468 -15.48 6.16 2.49
CA LEU A 468 -15.33 5.01 1.61
C LEU A 468 -14.74 5.49 0.30
N ASP A 469 -13.56 4.96 -0.06
CA ASP A 469 -12.90 5.25 -1.34
C ASP A 469 -12.80 3.97 -2.18
N THR A 470 -12.91 4.09 -3.50
CA THR A 470 -12.85 2.95 -4.43
C THR A 470 -12.17 3.29 -5.75
N SER A 471 -11.60 2.25 -6.36
CA SER A 471 -11.11 2.23 -7.74
C SER A 471 -12.18 2.75 -8.72
N LEU A 472 -11.89 3.66 -9.65
CA LEU A 472 -12.77 3.95 -10.79
C LEU A 472 -12.45 3.13 -12.04
N ALA A 473 -11.23 2.57 -12.17
CA ALA A 473 -10.91 1.71 -13.30
C ALA A 473 -11.32 0.25 -13.03
N SER A 474 -11.15 -0.23 -11.80
CA SER A 474 -11.64 -1.53 -11.34
C SER A 474 -12.49 -1.37 -10.08
N PHE A 475 -13.76 -1.03 -10.29
CA PHE A 475 -14.72 -0.76 -9.21
C PHE A 475 -14.86 -1.98 -8.29
N ALA A 476 -14.66 -1.75 -6.98
CA ALA A 476 -14.72 -2.73 -5.89
C ALA A 476 -13.54 -3.71 -5.76
N ASP A 477 -12.61 -3.75 -6.71
CA ASP A 477 -11.39 -4.57 -6.58
C ASP A 477 -10.37 -3.90 -5.65
N SER A 478 -10.29 -2.58 -5.69
CA SER A 478 -9.49 -1.77 -4.76
C SER A 478 -10.39 -0.80 -4.01
N TYR A 479 -10.34 -0.84 -2.67
CA TYR A 479 -11.15 0.05 -1.83
C TYR A 479 -10.48 0.35 -0.48
N SER A 480 -10.90 1.45 0.14
CA SER A 480 -10.48 1.89 1.47
C SER A 480 -11.69 2.30 2.28
N ILE A 481 -11.70 1.90 3.56
CA ILE A 481 -12.68 2.27 4.56
C ILE A 481 -11.93 2.96 5.68
N LYS A 482 -12.24 4.23 5.92
CA LYS A 482 -11.63 5.05 6.96
C LYS A 482 -12.69 5.54 7.93
N GLY A 483 -12.38 5.52 9.22
CA GLY A 483 -13.17 6.13 10.27
C GLY A 483 -12.26 6.89 11.24
N GLN A 484 -12.70 8.06 11.66
CA GLN A 484 -11.99 8.86 12.65
C GLN A 484 -12.93 9.56 13.61
N ILE A 485 -12.46 9.72 14.85
CA ILE A 485 -13.14 10.47 15.89
C ILE A 485 -12.12 11.30 16.66
N GLY A 486 -12.49 12.54 16.97
CA GLY A 486 -11.66 13.48 17.69
C GLY A 486 -12.45 14.24 18.74
N PHE A 487 -11.71 14.71 19.74
CA PHE A 487 -12.22 15.54 20.82
C PHE A 487 -11.31 16.75 20.98
N ARG A 488 -11.92 17.93 21.15
CA ARG A 488 -11.22 19.21 21.33
C ARG A 488 -11.76 19.95 22.55
N VAL A 489 -10.86 20.56 23.30
CA VAL A 489 -11.17 21.46 24.42
C VAL A 489 -10.58 22.84 24.12
N LYS A 490 -11.43 23.86 24.12
CA LYS A 490 -11.04 25.28 24.02
C LYS A 490 -10.62 25.80 25.39
N TRP A 491 -9.60 26.65 25.44
CA TRP A 491 -9.19 27.39 26.64
C TRP A 491 -9.12 28.90 26.38
#